data_AF-A0A8T2TN92-F1
#
_entry.id   AF-A0A8T2TN92-F1
#
_cell.length_a   1.000
_cell.length_b   1.000
_cell.length_c   1.000
_cell.angle_alpha   90.00
_cell.angle_beta   90.00
_cell.angle_gamma   90.00
#
_symmetry.space_group_name_H-M   'P 1'
#
loop_
_entity.id
_entity.type
_entity.pdbx_description
1 polymer ?
#
loop_
_entity_poly.entity_id
_entity_poly.type
_entity_poly.pdbx_seq_one_letter_code
_entity_poly.pdbx_strand_id
1 'polypeptide(L)'
;MIYFSECMLFSLAHAQSFSGLQTCLDELCDLALLLSLRTSMASILMVHMNKLSYIFSKSRLERFVFDCVEATWRRSQSNHSQSLLSGDDVECLKVNLWKGLKSLLSLPKDDLRVGVDKNKLLVAAEKCLSLLEAPLEKSPRKLDEIQGWSEALECMVLASDEWIAKLINRD
;
A
#
# COMPACT_ATOMS: atom_id res chain seq x y z
N MET A 1 -4.90 14.36 -19.98
CA MET A 1 -3.47 14.58 -19.66
C MET A 1 -2.81 13.20 -19.61
N ILE A 2 -1.91 12.89 -20.54
CA ILE A 2 -1.52 11.50 -20.90
C ILE A 2 -0.31 10.97 -20.10
N TYR A 3 0.46 11.82 -19.41
CA TYR A 3 1.75 11.44 -18.80
C TYR A 3 1.80 11.37 -17.27
N PHE A 4 0.65 11.20 -16.61
CA PHE A 4 0.60 11.29 -15.14
C PHE A 4 1.41 10.20 -14.43
N SER A 5 1.38 8.97 -14.94
CA SER A 5 2.10 7.84 -14.35
C SER A 5 3.62 8.04 -14.48
N GLU A 6 4.06 8.54 -15.63
CA GLU A 6 5.44 8.85 -15.94
C GLU A 6 5.96 9.98 -15.06
N CYS A 7 5.18 11.05 -14.85
CA CYS A 7 5.52 12.12 -13.92
C CYS A 7 5.68 11.59 -12.49
N MET A 8 4.80 10.70 -12.03
CA MET A 8 4.92 10.10 -10.69
C MET A 8 6.18 9.25 -10.55
N LEU A 9 6.47 8.41 -11.54
CA LEU A 9 7.68 7.58 -11.55
C LEU A 9 8.95 8.44 -11.60
N PHE A 10 8.93 9.51 -12.39
CA PHE A 10 10.00 10.50 -12.44
C PHE A 10 10.19 11.16 -11.07
N SER A 11 9.12 11.64 -10.45
CA SER A 11 9.17 12.24 -9.11
C SER A 11 9.77 11.27 -8.09
N LEU A 12 9.32 10.02 -8.06
CA LEU A 12 9.85 8.99 -7.17
C LEU A 12 11.34 8.70 -7.40
N ALA A 13 11.80 8.72 -8.65
CA ALA A 13 13.20 8.46 -8.99
C ALA A 13 14.14 9.61 -8.62
N HIS A 14 13.64 10.86 -8.67
CA HIS A 14 14.48 12.05 -8.55
C HIS A 14 14.27 12.83 -7.25
N ALA A 15 13.26 12.53 -6.44
CA ALA A 15 12.93 13.29 -5.25
C ALA A 15 14.10 13.42 -4.26
N GLN A 16 14.97 12.42 -4.12
CA GLN A 16 16.15 12.55 -3.25
C GLN A 16 17.07 13.72 -3.64
N SER A 17 17.09 14.09 -4.92
CA SER A 17 17.95 15.16 -5.45
C SER A 17 17.25 16.53 -5.51
N PHE A 18 15.93 16.58 -5.37
CA PHE A 18 15.15 17.82 -5.54
C PHE A 18 14.11 17.97 -4.42
N SER A 19 14.35 18.90 -3.50
CA SER A 19 13.47 19.16 -2.35
C SER A 19 12.03 19.46 -2.75
N GLY A 20 11.80 20.20 -3.85
CA GLY A 20 10.45 20.46 -4.35
C GLY A 20 9.66 19.20 -4.73
N LEU A 21 10.34 18.18 -5.26
CA LEU A 21 9.70 16.88 -5.55
C LEU A 21 9.43 16.09 -4.28
N GLN A 22 10.27 16.22 -3.24
CA GLN A 22 10.01 15.60 -1.94
C GLN A 22 8.74 16.19 -1.32
N THR A 23 8.63 17.53 -1.27
CA THR A 23 7.46 18.22 -0.73
C THR A 23 6.20 17.84 -1.51
N CYS A 24 6.27 17.82 -2.85
CA CYS A 24 5.14 17.40 -3.67
C CYS A 24 4.69 15.96 -3.37
N LEU A 25 5.63 15.01 -3.25
CA LEU A 25 5.31 13.63 -2.90
C LEU A 25 4.75 13.52 -1.47
N ASP A 26 5.26 14.30 -0.53
CA ASP A 26 4.79 14.32 0.86
C ASP A 26 3.32 14.75 0.95
N GLU A 27 2.96 15.83 0.28
CA GLU A 27 1.58 16.32 0.18
C GLU A 27 0.67 15.28 -0.50
N LEU A 28 1.08 14.74 -1.65
CA LEU A 28 0.28 13.74 -2.37
C LEU A 28 0.02 12.46 -1.56
N CYS A 29 0.90 12.15 -0.60
CA CYS A 29 0.79 10.99 0.27
C CYS A 29 -0.08 11.24 1.52
N ASP A 30 -0.63 12.44 1.72
CA ASP A 30 -1.59 12.68 2.80
C ASP A 30 -2.93 12.02 2.50
N LEU A 31 -3.54 11.42 3.54
CA LEU A 31 -4.81 10.68 3.41
C LEU A 31 -5.88 11.41 2.60
N ALA A 32 -6.09 12.71 2.86
CA ALA A 32 -7.11 13.49 2.18
C ALA A 32 -6.86 13.56 0.66
N LEU A 33 -5.61 13.82 0.26
CA LEU A 33 -5.22 13.84 -1.13
C LEU A 33 -5.23 12.43 -1.71
N LEU A 34 -4.70 11.45 -0.99
CA LEU A 34 -4.70 10.05 -1.38
C LEU A 34 -6.12 9.54 -1.67
N LEU A 35 -7.15 9.97 -0.93
CA LEU A 35 -8.57 9.66 -1.18
C LEU A 35 -9.12 10.33 -2.44
N SER A 36 -8.65 11.55 -2.75
CA SER A 36 -9.04 12.30 -3.95
C SER A 36 -8.28 11.89 -5.23
N LEU A 37 -7.14 11.22 -5.08
CA LEU A 37 -6.30 10.80 -6.21
C LEU A 37 -7.02 9.79 -7.12
N ARG A 38 -6.68 9.86 -8.41
CA ARG A 38 -7.01 8.81 -9.38
C ARG A 38 -6.41 7.49 -8.89
N THR A 39 -7.15 6.39 -9.03
CA THR A 39 -6.71 5.03 -8.65
C THR A 39 -5.32 4.71 -9.18
N SER A 40 -5.04 5.02 -10.45
CA SER A 40 -3.73 4.76 -11.06
C SER A 40 -2.58 5.45 -10.32
N MET A 41 -2.80 6.65 -9.77
CA MET A 41 -1.77 7.40 -9.03
C MET A 41 -1.58 6.83 -7.63
N ALA A 42 -2.68 6.55 -6.92
CA ALA A 42 -2.62 5.91 -5.61
C ALA A 42 -1.94 4.54 -5.71
N SER A 43 -2.26 3.75 -6.74
CA SER A 43 -1.62 2.46 -7.03
C SER A 43 -0.10 2.59 -7.23
N ILE A 44 0.38 3.59 -7.96
CA ILE A 44 1.82 3.83 -8.17
C ILE A 44 2.51 4.17 -6.85
N LEU A 45 1.90 5.02 -6.01
CA LEU A 45 2.46 5.37 -4.70
C LEU A 45 2.52 4.14 -3.78
N MET A 46 1.45 3.34 -3.75
CA MET A 46 1.38 2.12 -2.95
C MET A 46 2.42 1.10 -3.38
N VAL A 47 2.52 0.80 -4.68
CA VAL A 47 3.46 -0.24 -5.16
C VAL A 47 4.93 0.16 -5.00
N HIS A 48 5.23 1.46 -4.92
CA HIS A 48 6.58 2.01 -4.78
C HIS A 48 6.88 2.57 -3.38
N MET A 49 6.23 2.04 -2.35
CA MET A 49 6.51 2.37 -0.94
C MET A 49 8.01 2.28 -0.58
N ASN A 50 8.74 1.30 -1.14
CA ASN A 50 10.18 1.20 -0.93
C ASN A 50 10.95 2.44 -1.41
N LYS A 51 10.57 3.06 -2.53
CA LYS A 51 11.20 4.29 -3.03
C LYS A 51 10.91 5.47 -2.09
N LEU A 52 9.67 5.55 -1.59
CA LEU A 52 9.28 6.55 -0.59
C LEU A 52 10.05 6.38 0.72
N SER A 53 10.48 5.17 1.06
CA SER A 53 11.32 4.94 2.25
C SER A 53 12.68 5.63 2.19
N TYR A 54 13.18 6.00 1.01
CA TYR A 54 14.41 6.77 0.90
C TYR A 54 14.19 8.29 0.91
N ILE A 55 12.92 8.73 0.90
CA ILE A 55 12.52 10.13 0.82
C ILE A 55 11.93 10.58 2.16
N PHE A 56 11.06 9.76 2.73
CA PHE A 56 10.32 10.07 3.95
C PHE A 56 11.08 9.72 5.22
N SER A 57 10.79 10.48 6.27
CA SER A 57 11.17 10.09 7.64
C SER A 57 10.40 8.85 8.09
N LYS A 58 10.87 8.22 9.19
CA LYS A 58 10.23 7.02 9.76
C LYS A 58 8.77 7.23 10.11
N SER A 59 8.49 8.26 10.88
CA SER A 59 7.13 8.57 11.30
C SER A 59 6.24 8.85 10.09
N ARG A 60 6.76 9.52 9.06
CA ARG A 60 6.00 9.84 7.86
C ARG A 60 5.68 8.60 7.01
N LEU A 61 6.66 7.72 6.81
CA LEU A 61 6.45 6.47 6.08
C LEU A 61 5.47 5.55 6.81
N GLU A 62 5.60 5.39 8.13
CA GLU A 62 4.64 4.63 8.94
C GLU A 62 3.22 5.20 8.77
N ARG A 63 3.09 6.53 8.85
CA ARG A 63 1.80 7.21 8.62
C ARG A 63 1.26 6.96 7.22
N PHE A 64 2.10 7.07 6.19
CA PHE A 64 1.69 6.83 4.81
C PHE A 64 1.15 5.41 4.60
N VAL A 65 1.79 4.41 5.22
CA VAL A 65 1.30 3.02 5.18
C VAL A 65 -0.10 2.94 5.78
N PHE A 66 -0.33 3.50 6.97
CA PHE A 66 -1.66 3.52 7.60
C PHE A 66 -2.69 4.29 6.76
N ASP A 67 -2.31 5.43 6.19
CA ASP A 67 -3.17 6.21 5.32
C ASP A 67 -3.55 5.42 4.05
N CYS A 68 -2.66 4.59 3.50
CA CYS A 68 -2.97 3.69 2.39
C CYS A 68 -3.97 2.60 2.77
N VAL A 69 -3.82 2.01 3.96
CA VAL A 69 -4.78 1.02 4.48
C VAL A 69 -6.16 1.66 4.62
N GLU A 70 -6.23 2.81 5.29
CA GLU A 70 -7.47 3.55 5.53
C GLU A 70 -8.12 4.00 4.21
N ALA A 71 -7.32 4.50 3.25
CA ALA A 71 -7.83 4.94 1.96
C ALA A 71 -8.42 3.78 1.15
N THR A 72 -7.76 2.61 1.19
CA THR A 72 -8.25 1.39 0.51
C THR A 72 -9.52 0.86 1.19
N TRP A 73 -9.56 0.87 2.52
CA TRP A 73 -10.73 0.48 3.31
C TRP A 73 -11.95 1.35 3.02
N ARG A 74 -11.80 2.68 3.05
CA ARG A 74 -12.89 3.62 2.74
C ARG A 74 -13.44 3.43 1.33
N ARG A 75 -12.55 3.20 0.35
CA ARG A 75 -12.95 2.92 -1.04
C ARG A 75 -13.65 1.57 -1.20
N SER A 76 -13.26 0.58 -0.40
CA SER A 76 -13.91 -0.73 -0.39
C SER A 76 -15.32 -0.67 0.22
N GLN A 77 -15.55 0.23 1.19
CA GLN A 77 -16.86 0.43 1.81
C GLN A 77 -17.81 1.36 1.05
N SER A 78 -17.31 2.22 0.16
CA SER A 78 -18.19 3.09 -0.62
C SER A 78 -19.01 2.23 -1.59
N ASN A 79 -20.30 2.06 -1.31
CA ASN A 79 -21.23 1.31 -2.14
C ASN A 79 -21.05 1.68 -3.63
N HIS A 80 -20.91 0.66 -4.49
CA HIS A 80 -20.69 0.81 -5.93
C HIS A 80 -21.74 1.70 -6.65
N SER A 81 -22.89 1.97 -6.02
CA SER A 81 -23.94 2.84 -6.56
C SER A 81 -23.66 4.35 -6.41
N GLN A 82 -22.76 4.78 -5.52
CA GLN A 82 -22.36 6.18 -5.34
C GLN A 82 -20.85 6.42 -5.53
N SER A 83 -20.06 5.35 -5.65
CA SER A 83 -18.62 5.41 -5.91
C SER A 83 -18.36 5.63 -7.41
N LEU A 84 -17.51 6.60 -7.74
CA LEU A 84 -16.96 6.78 -9.10
C LEU A 84 -15.93 5.70 -9.48
N LEU A 85 -15.63 4.76 -8.57
CA LEU A 85 -14.61 3.71 -8.75
C LEU A 85 -15.28 2.37 -9.07
N SER A 86 -14.74 1.69 -10.08
CA SER A 86 -15.15 0.32 -10.38
C SER A 86 -14.67 -0.66 -9.29
N GLY A 87 -15.33 -1.81 -9.13
CA GLY A 87 -14.82 -2.86 -8.23
C GLY A 87 -13.39 -3.31 -8.59
N ASP A 88 -13.08 -3.32 -9.89
CA ASP A 88 -11.74 -3.63 -10.41
C ASP A 88 -10.67 -2.63 -9.92
N ASP A 89 -11.00 -1.35 -9.77
CA ASP A 89 -10.08 -0.32 -9.27
C ASP A 89 -9.73 -0.54 -7.79
N VAL A 90 -10.70 -1.00 -6.99
CA VAL A 90 -10.50 -1.26 -5.56
C VAL A 90 -9.62 -2.48 -5.34
N GLU A 91 -9.86 -3.56 -6.08
CA GLU A 91 -9.01 -4.76 -6.03
C GLU A 91 -7.58 -4.47 -6.47
N CYS A 92 -7.41 -3.65 -7.51
CA CYS A 92 -6.09 -3.18 -7.94
C CYS A 92 -5.34 -2.44 -6.81
N LEU A 93 -6.03 -1.59 -6.03
CA LEU A 93 -5.41 -0.91 -4.89
C LEU A 93 -5.02 -1.88 -3.79
N LYS A 94 -5.87 -2.87 -3.46
CA LYS A 94 -5.54 -3.90 -2.46
C LYS A 94 -4.29 -4.67 -2.84
N VAL A 95 -4.20 -5.15 -4.08
CA VAL A 95 -3.02 -5.89 -4.58
C VAL A 95 -1.76 -5.02 -4.54
N ASN A 96 -1.85 -3.76 -4.98
CA ASN A 96 -0.68 -2.87 -5.00
C ASN A 96 -0.25 -2.42 -3.61
N LEU A 97 -1.18 -2.29 -2.66
CA LEU A 97 -0.89 -2.08 -1.25
C LEU A 97 -0.06 -3.24 -0.68
N TRP A 98 -0.49 -4.48 -0.92
CA TRP A 98 0.26 -5.66 -0.49
C TRP A 98 1.64 -5.74 -1.11
N LYS A 99 1.77 -5.48 -2.42
CA LYS A 99 3.08 -5.40 -3.09
C LYS A 99 3.98 -4.35 -2.48
N GLY A 100 3.43 -3.18 -2.16
CA GLY A 100 4.12 -2.10 -1.46
C GLY A 100 4.67 -2.51 -0.11
N LEU A 101 3.80 -3.07 0.75
CA LEU A 101 4.18 -3.59 2.06
C LEU A 101 5.25 -4.67 1.96
N LYS A 102 5.08 -5.63 1.05
CA LYS A 102 6.06 -6.68 0.77
C LYS A 102 7.41 -6.09 0.39
N SER A 103 7.42 -5.07 -0.49
CA SER A 103 8.65 -4.41 -0.92
C SER A 103 9.39 -3.72 0.24
N LEU A 104 8.66 -3.13 1.20
CA LEU A 104 9.25 -2.52 2.40
C LEU A 104 9.84 -3.57 3.34
N LEU A 105 9.14 -4.67 3.56
CA LEU A 105 9.58 -5.75 4.46
C LEU A 105 10.78 -6.53 3.90
N SER A 106 10.91 -6.56 2.57
CA SER A 106 12.01 -7.21 1.86
C SER A 106 13.30 -6.38 1.85
N LEU A 107 13.26 -5.12 2.28
CA LEU A 107 14.47 -4.29 2.35
C LEU A 107 15.44 -4.87 3.40
N PRO A 108 16.75 -4.92 3.10
CA PRO A 108 17.75 -5.33 4.08
C PRO A 108 17.66 -4.47 5.34
N LYS A 109 17.93 -5.08 6.51
CA LYS A 109 17.89 -4.38 7.82
C LYS A 109 18.78 -3.13 7.84
N ASP A 110 19.89 -3.18 7.11
CA ASP A 110 20.89 -2.10 7.04
C ASP A 110 20.57 -1.05 5.96
N ASP A 111 19.66 -1.35 5.01
CA ASP A 111 19.27 -0.46 3.91
C ASP A 111 18.08 0.44 4.26
N LEU A 112 17.35 0.09 5.31
CA LEU A 112 16.34 0.96 5.89
C LEU A 112 17.07 2.12 6.59
N ARG A 113 17.39 3.18 5.83
CA ARG A 113 17.72 4.52 6.37
C ARG A 113 16.73 5.01 7.43
N VAL A 114 15.57 4.36 7.47
CA VAL A 114 14.39 4.70 8.25
C VAL A 114 14.18 3.78 9.45
N GLY A 115 14.85 2.62 9.54
CA GLY A 115 14.69 1.70 10.68
C GLY A 115 13.22 1.44 11.04
N VAL A 116 12.35 1.25 10.03
CA VAL A 116 10.91 1.13 10.21
C VAL A 116 10.62 -0.01 11.16
N ASP A 117 9.73 0.24 12.12
CA ASP A 117 9.35 -0.78 13.07
C ASP A 117 8.52 -1.87 12.37
N LYS A 118 9.12 -3.05 12.21
CA LYS A 118 8.44 -4.21 11.59
C LYS A 118 7.15 -4.56 12.32
N ASN A 119 7.04 -4.32 13.63
CA ASN A 119 5.82 -4.56 14.38
C ASN A 119 4.69 -3.60 13.95
N LYS A 120 5.01 -2.35 13.63
CA LYS A 120 4.02 -1.40 13.10
C LYS A 120 3.58 -1.75 11.68
N LEU A 121 4.51 -2.22 10.85
CA LEU A 121 4.17 -2.75 9.52
C LEU A 121 3.31 -4.02 9.64
N LEU A 122 3.58 -4.88 10.60
CA LEU A 122 2.75 -6.04 10.90
C LEU A 122 1.33 -5.63 11.31
N VAL A 123 1.17 -4.64 12.20
CA VAL A 123 -0.14 -4.11 12.57
C VAL A 123 -0.88 -3.54 11.35
N ALA A 124 -0.18 -2.84 10.45
CA ALA A 124 -0.77 -2.36 9.20
C ALA A 124 -1.18 -3.52 8.28
N ALA A 125 -0.34 -4.55 8.15
CA ALA A 125 -0.63 -5.75 7.37
C ALA A 125 -1.82 -6.55 7.95
N GLU A 126 -1.93 -6.68 9.26
CA GLU A 126 -3.10 -7.28 9.93
C GLU A 126 -4.38 -6.51 9.63
N LYS A 127 -4.33 -5.17 9.63
CA LYS A 127 -5.47 -4.35 9.17
C LYS A 127 -5.77 -4.51 7.68
N CYS A 128 -4.76 -4.83 6.86
CA CYS A 128 -4.99 -5.15 5.46
C CYS A 128 -5.65 -6.52 5.25
N LEU A 129 -5.53 -7.48 6.19
CA LEU A 129 -6.23 -8.76 6.09
C LEU A 129 -7.75 -8.60 6.09
N SER A 130 -8.29 -7.65 6.87
CA SER A 130 -9.74 -7.39 6.84
C SER A 130 -10.23 -6.83 5.49
N LEU A 131 -9.33 -6.32 4.63
CA LEU A 131 -9.66 -5.93 3.25
C LEU A 131 -9.87 -7.15 2.33
N LEU A 132 -9.25 -8.29 2.66
CA LEU A 132 -9.39 -9.55 1.91
C LEU A 132 -10.66 -10.31 2.34
N GLU A 133 -11.08 -10.15 3.60
CA GLU A 133 -12.27 -10.79 4.16
C GLU A 133 -13.59 -10.07 3.79
N ALA A 134 -13.52 -8.83 3.27
CA ALA A 134 -14.69 -8.09 2.84
C ALA A 134 -15.36 -8.80 1.65
N PRO A 135 -16.63 -9.24 1.75
CA PRO A 135 -17.27 -10.03 0.72
C PRO A 135 -17.35 -9.26 -0.60
N LEU A 136 -16.64 -9.77 -1.60
CA LEU A 136 -16.72 -9.33 -2.98
C LEU A 136 -18.07 -9.77 -3.54
N GLU A 137 -19.08 -8.91 -3.46
CA GLU A 137 -20.26 -9.08 -4.30
C GLU A 137 -19.82 -8.95 -5.77
N LYS A 138 -19.51 -10.11 -6.39
CA LYS A 138 -19.27 -10.29 -7.83
C LYS A 138 -18.11 -9.48 -8.39
N SER A 139 -16.88 -9.75 -7.93
CA SER A 139 -15.71 -9.45 -8.77
C SER A 139 -15.66 -10.45 -9.95
N PRO A 140 -15.63 -9.99 -11.20
CA PRO A 140 -15.51 -10.87 -12.36
C PRO A 140 -14.12 -11.51 -12.51
N ARG A 141 -13.14 -11.15 -11.66
CA ARG A 141 -11.75 -11.61 -11.75
C ARG A 141 -11.28 -12.34 -10.50
N LYS A 142 -11.60 -13.63 -10.41
CA LYS A 142 -11.01 -14.56 -9.42
C LYS A 142 -9.46 -14.52 -9.37
N LEU A 143 -8.81 -14.13 -10.47
CA LEU A 143 -7.35 -14.04 -10.55
C LEU A 143 -6.78 -12.92 -9.66
N ASP A 144 -7.46 -11.78 -9.54
CA ASP A 144 -6.98 -10.66 -8.74
C ASP A 144 -7.16 -10.94 -7.24
N GLU A 145 -8.19 -11.70 -6.88
CA GLU A 145 -8.41 -12.22 -5.52
C GLU A 145 -7.29 -13.20 -5.11
N ILE A 146 -6.98 -14.18 -5.97
CA ILE A 146 -5.87 -15.12 -5.74
C ILE A 146 -4.55 -14.37 -5.62
N GLN A 147 -4.30 -13.37 -6.48
CA GLN A 147 -3.09 -12.56 -6.41
C GLN A 147 -3.03 -11.76 -5.09
N GLY A 148 -4.15 -11.16 -4.67
CA GLY A 148 -4.23 -10.44 -3.40
C GLY A 148 -3.87 -11.34 -2.21
N TRP A 149 -4.43 -12.55 -2.15
CA TRP A 149 -4.09 -13.54 -1.13
C TRP A 149 -2.62 -14.00 -1.20
N SER A 150 -2.08 -14.23 -2.40
CA SER A 150 -0.67 -14.62 -2.58
C SER A 150 0.28 -13.55 -2.05
N GLU A 151 0.05 -12.29 -2.44
CA GLU A 151 0.87 -11.15 -2.00
C GLU A 151 0.75 -10.92 -0.49
N ALA A 152 -0.44 -11.09 0.07
CA ALA A 152 -0.67 -10.99 1.51
C ALA A 152 0.09 -12.07 2.28
N LEU A 153 -0.01 -13.34 1.87
CA LEU A 153 0.69 -14.45 2.52
C LEU A 153 2.21 -14.25 2.49
N GLU A 154 2.77 -13.89 1.34
CA GLU A 154 4.20 -13.59 1.22
C GLU A 154 4.61 -12.41 2.12
N CYS A 155 3.80 -11.35 2.15
CA CYS A 155 4.04 -10.19 3.01
C CYS A 155 4.05 -10.57 4.49
N MET A 156 3.10 -11.39 4.93
CA MET A 156 3.02 -11.82 6.33
C MET A 156 4.18 -12.73 6.72
N VAL A 157 4.63 -13.62 5.83
CA VAL A 157 5.82 -14.45 6.06
C VAL A 157 7.08 -13.59 6.29
N LEU A 158 7.22 -12.48 5.56
CA LEU A 158 8.35 -11.55 5.74
C LEU A 158 8.24 -10.67 6.98
N ALA A 159 7.04 -10.47 7.51
CA ALA A 159 6.78 -9.56 8.61
C ALA A 159 7.22 -10.14 9.96
N SER A 160 6.92 -11.41 10.24
CA SER A 160 7.30 -12.05 11.51
C SER A 160 7.10 -13.56 11.53
N ASP A 161 8.12 -14.30 12.00
CA ASP A 161 8.02 -15.73 12.35
C ASP A 161 6.99 -15.98 13.46
N GLU A 162 6.82 -15.02 14.39
CA GLU A 162 5.81 -15.12 15.47
C GLU A 162 4.39 -15.06 14.92
N TRP A 163 4.15 -14.34 13.82
CA TRP A 163 2.84 -14.31 13.19
C TRP A 163 2.53 -15.66 12.53
N ILE A 164 3.50 -16.24 11.82
CA ILE A 164 3.38 -17.59 11.26
C ILE A 164 3.11 -18.60 12.38
N ALA A 165 3.83 -18.50 13.51
CA ALA A 165 3.62 -19.35 14.67
C ALA A 165 2.21 -19.18 15.27
N LYS A 166 1.65 -17.96 15.33
CA LYS A 166 0.26 -17.73 15.75
C LYS A 166 -0.77 -18.32 14.79
N LEU A 167 -0.50 -18.29 13.48
CA LEU A 167 -1.38 -18.87 12.46
C LEU A 167 -1.42 -20.40 12.57
N ILE A 168 -0.25 -21.04 12.73
CA ILE A 168 -0.12 -22.50 12.83
C ILE A 168 -0.70 -23.03 14.16
N ASN A 169 -0.60 -22.25 15.24
CA ASN A 169 -1.10 -22.64 16.58
C ASN A 169 -2.52 -22.13 16.88
N ARG A 170 -3.24 -21.61 15.88
CA ARG A 170 -4.67 -21.30 16.00
C ARG A 170 -5.47 -22.59 15.72
N ASP A 171 -5.62 -23.41 16.76
CA ASP A 171 -6.69 -24.42 16.87
C ASP A 171 -7.95 -23.77 17.46
#